data_AF-A0A142CB59-F1
#
_entry.id   AF-A0A142CB59-F1
#
_cell.length_a   1.000
_cell.length_b   1.000
_cell.length_c   1.000
_cell.angle_alpha   90.00
_cell.angle_beta   90.00
_cell.angle_gamma   90.00
#
_symmetry.space_group_name_H-M   'P 1'
#
loop_
_entity.id
_entity.type
_entity.pdbx_description
1 polymer ?
#
loop_
_entity_poly.entity_id
_entity_poly.type
_entity_poly.pdbx_seq_one_letter_code
_entity_poly.pdbx_strand_id
1 'polypeptide(L)' 'EELKKASKKVGGKGEIAQVATISANSDEKIGNLIAEAMEKVGKDGVITVDEAKGINDELSVVEGM' A
#
# COMPACT_ATOMS: atom_id res chain seq x y z
N GLU A 1 -4.51 22.16 -15.49
CA GLU A 1 -4.74 21.18 -16.58
C GLU A 1 -3.49 20.33 -16.85
N GLU A 2 -2.32 20.93 -17.06
CA GLU A 2 -1.07 20.20 -17.43
C GLU A 2 -0.65 19.10 -16.44
N LEU A 3 -0.81 19.31 -15.12
CA LEU A 3 -0.50 18.28 -14.11
C LEU A 3 -1.39 17.02 -14.23
N LYS A 4 -2.65 17.17 -14.67
CA LYS A 4 -3.52 16.01 -14.92
C LYS A 4 -3.06 15.24 -16.16
N LYS A 5 -2.58 15.93 -17.19
CA LYS A 5 -2.02 15.29 -18.40
C LYS A 5 -0.72 14.52 -18.12
N ALA A 6 0.09 15.00 -17.18
CA ALA A 6 1.31 14.33 -16.74
C ALA A 6 1.06 13.17 -15.75
N SER A 7 -0.14 13.08 -15.17
CA SER A 7 -0.47 12.03 -14.20
C SER A 7 -0.56 10.66 -14.89
N LYS A 8 0.14 9.67 -14.34
CA LYS A 8 -0.05 8.26 -14.69
C LYS A 8 -0.91 7.61 -13.63
N LYS A 9 -1.95 6.89 -14.07
CA LYS A 9 -2.67 5.99 -13.17
C LYS A 9 -1.76 4.79 -12.92
N VAL A 10 -1.43 4.57 -11.66
CA VAL A 10 -0.85 3.32 -11.20
C VAL A 10 -1.88 2.21 -11.32
N GLY A 11 -1.48 1.11 -11.97
CA GLY A 11 -2.30 -0.05 -12.26
C GLY A 11 -1.55 -1.35 -11.93
N GLY A 12 -2.09 -2.08 -10.96
CA GLY A 12 -1.60 -3.42 -10.61
C GLY A 12 -0.63 -3.44 -9.43
N LYS A 13 -0.53 -4.62 -8.81
CA LYS A 13 0.24 -4.87 -7.59
C LYS A 13 1.72 -4.47 -7.74
N GLY A 14 2.33 -4.76 -8.88
CA GLY A 14 3.75 -4.49 -9.12
C GLY A 14 4.11 -3.00 -9.13
N GLU A 15 3.29 -2.16 -9.78
CA GLU A 15 3.52 -0.71 -9.76
C GLU A 15 3.28 -0.11 -8.37
N ILE A 16 2.27 -0.60 -7.65
CA ILE A 16 2.00 -0.20 -6.27
C ILE A 16 3.19 -0.56 -5.37
N ALA A 17 3.71 -1.79 -5.47
CA ALA A 17 4.88 -2.23 -4.71
C ALA A 17 6.10 -1.35 -5.01
N GLN A 18 6.38 -1.07 -6.28
CA GLN A 18 7.52 -0.23 -6.67
C GLN A 18 7.41 1.19 -6.10
N VAL A 19 6.24 1.82 -6.23
CA VAL A 19 6.01 3.18 -5.68
C VAL A 19 6.06 3.16 -4.15
N ALA A 20 5.50 2.13 -3.52
CA ALA A 20 5.52 1.97 -2.06
C ALA A 20 6.94 1.75 -1.54
N THR A 21 7.75 0.89 -2.17
CA THR A 21 9.16 0.67 -1.84
C THR A 21 9.97 1.96 -1.92
N ILE A 22 9.82 2.73 -3.02
CA ILE A 22 10.54 4.01 -3.18
C ILE A 22 10.11 5.00 -2.09
N SER A 23 8.81 5.04 -1.78
CA SER A 23 8.26 5.94 -0.74
C SER A 23 8.68 5.52 0.67
N ALA A 24 8.88 4.22 0.90
CA ALA A 24 9.36 3.64 2.14
C ALA A 24 10.90 3.66 2.28
N ASN A 25 11.57 4.63 1.65
CA ASN A 25 13.03 4.79 1.69
C ASN A 25 13.80 3.56 1.15
N SER A 26 13.31 2.98 0.04
CA SER A 26 13.84 1.77 -0.59
C SER A 26 13.72 0.49 0.24
N ASP A 27 12.76 0.43 1.18
CA ASP A 27 12.43 -0.80 1.90
C ASP A 27 11.46 -1.67 1.09
N GLU A 28 12.00 -2.76 0.54
CA GLU A 28 11.21 -3.73 -0.25
C GLU A 28 10.21 -4.52 0.60
N LYS A 29 10.49 -4.76 1.88
CA LYS A 29 9.56 -5.51 2.75
C LYS A 29 8.31 -4.68 3.01
N ILE A 30 8.50 -3.41 3.37
CA ILE A 30 7.39 -2.47 3.58
C ILE A 30 6.62 -2.24 2.27
N GLY A 31 7.32 -2.05 1.15
CA GLY A 31 6.67 -1.85 -0.14
C GLY A 31 5.79 -3.03 -0.56
N ASN A 32 6.26 -4.26 -0.37
CA ASN A 32 5.49 -5.47 -0.63
C ASN A 32 4.31 -5.62 0.33
N LEU A 33 4.49 -5.34 1.62
CA LEU A 33 3.43 -5.38 2.63
C LEU A 33 2.29 -4.40 2.29
N ILE A 34 2.63 -3.18 1.89
CA ILE A 34 1.65 -2.17 1.44
C ILE A 34 0.94 -2.65 0.18
N ALA A 35 1.65 -3.20 -0.79
CA ALA A 35 1.03 -3.70 -2.03
C ALA A 35 0.06 -4.86 -1.75
N GLU A 36 0.39 -5.77 -0.83
CA GLU A 36 -0.50 -6.83 -0.39
C GLU A 36 -1.72 -6.30 0.38
N ALA A 37 -1.52 -5.31 1.26
CA ALA A 37 -2.61 -4.65 1.97
C ALA A 37 -3.58 -3.99 0.97
N MET A 38 -3.05 -3.20 0.03
CA MET A 38 -3.78 -2.51 -1.04
C MET A 38 -4.54 -3.49 -1.96
N GLU A 39 -3.98 -4.67 -2.22
CA GLU A 39 -4.64 -5.71 -3.01
C GLU A 39 -5.84 -6.33 -2.27
N LYS A 40 -5.72 -6.58 -0.96
CA LYS A 40 -6.80 -7.16 -0.15
C LYS A 40 -7.92 -6.16 0.17
N VAL A 41 -7.58 -4.89 0.39
CA VAL A 41 -8.52 -3.81 0.77
C VAL A 41 -9.23 -3.17 -0.43
N GLY A 42 -8.65 -3.30 -1.62
CA GLY A 42 -9.20 -2.71 -2.84
C GLY A 42 -8.98 -1.21 -2.94
N LYS A 43 -9.60 -0.60 -3.95
CA LYS A 43 -9.29 0.79 -4.34
C LYS A 43 -9.87 1.85 -3.41
N ASP A 44 -10.97 1.53 -2.74
CA ASP A 44 -11.75 2.43 -1.89
C ASP A 44 -11.65 2.07 -0.41
N GLY A 45 -10.94 0.99 -0.06
CA GLY A 45 -10.84 0.60 1.33
C GLY A 45 -9.77 1.39 2.10
N VAL A 46 -9.87 1.35 3.42
CA VAL A 46 -9.09 2.16 4.35
C VAL A 46 -8.04 1.30 5.04
N ILE A 47 -6.78 1.71 4.98
CA ILE A 47 -5.70 1.09 5.75
C ILE A 47 -5.55 1.86 7.05
N THR A 48 -5.63 1.14 8.16
CA THR A 48 -5.37 1.68 9.50
C THR A 48 -4.09 1.03 10.03
N VAL A 49 -3.23 1.84 10.66
CA VAL A 49 -2.01 1.36 11.32
C VAL A 49 -2.25 1.39 12.81
N ASP A 50 -1.94 0.30 13.50
CA ASP A 50 -2.01 0.20 14.95
C ASP A 50 -0.64 -0.20 15.51
N GLU A 51 -0.27 0.36 16.66
CA GLU A 51 0.99 0.04 17.33
C GLU A 51 0.85 -1.27 18.11
N ALA A 52 1.25 -2.37 17.48
CA ALA A 52 1.34 -3.66 18.14
C ALA A 52 2.56 -3.73 19.08
N LYS A 53 2.41 -4.41 20.22
CA LYS A 53 3.53 -4.69 21.15
C LYS A 53 4.47 -5.81 20.67
N GLY A 54 4.17 -6.41 19.51
CA GLY A 54 4.95 -7.48 18.90
C GLY A 54 6.18 -6.97 18.15
N ILE A 55 7.09 -7.89 17.80
CA ILE A 55 8.28 -7.60 16.98
C ILE A 55 8.01 -7.86 15.48
N ASN A 56 6.90 -8.52 15.17
CA ASN A 56 6.54 -8.91 13.81
C ASN A 56 5.43 -8.02 13.26
N ASP A 57 5.49 -7.77 11.96
CA ASP A 57 4.43 -7.09 11.21
C ASP A 57 3.27 -8.06 10.95
N GLU A 58 2.05 -7.65 11.30
CA GLU A 58 0.84 -8.43 11.05
C GLU A 58 -0.14 -7.67 10.15
N LEU A 59 -0.67 -8.37 9.14
CA LEU A 59 -1.69 -7.83 8.24
C LEU A 59 -3.01 -8.55 8.50
N SER A 60 -3.98 -7.85 9.09
CA SER A 60 -5.35 -8.32 9.24
C SER A 60 -6.29 -7.51 8.34
N VAL A 61 -7.29 -8.18 7.77
CA VAL A 61 -8.32 -7.55 6.94
C VAL A 61 -9.63 -7.76 7.65
N VAL A 62 -10.35 -6.66 7.92
CA VAL A 62 -11.66 -6.69 8.54
C VAL A 62 -12.68 -6.24 7.51
N GLU A 63 -13.58 -7.13 7.13
CA GLU A 63 -14.75 -6.79 6.30
C GLU A 63 -15.78 -6.09 7.20
N GLY A 64 -15.66 -4.77 7.38
CA GLY A 64 -16.47 -4.08 8.40
C GLY A 64 -16.67 -2.57 8.21
N MET A 65 -17.28 -2.16 7.09
CA MET A 65 -18.58 -1.43 6.94
C MET A 65 -18.84 -1.12 5.47
#